data_AF-A0A558FKZ1-F1
#
_entry.id   AF-A0A558FKZ1-F1
#
_cell.length_a   1.000
_cell.length_b   1.000
_cell.length_c   1.000
_cell.angle_alpha   90.00
_cell.angle_beta   90.00
_cell.angle_gamma   90.00
#
_symmetry.space_group_name_H-M   'P 1'
#
loop_
_entity.id
_entity.type
_entity.pdbx_description
1 polymer ?
#
loop_
_entity_poly.entity_id
_entity_poly.type
_entity_poly.pdbx_seq_one_letter_code
_entity_poly.pdbx_strand_id
1 'polypeptide(L)' 'MDGIELICPECGHFGVSGIVMRERNERKFDVERTRVWLHREREINPDRCPVINSSNVIWASEP' A
#
# COMPACT_ATOMS: atom_id res chain seq x y z
N MET A 1 5.66 -12.29 9.77
CA MET A 1 5.07 -11.02 9.31
C MET A 1 3.82 -11.43 8.55
N ASP A 2 2.65 -11.40 9.19
CA ASP A 2 1.40 -11.72 8.51
C ASP A 2 1.14 -10.59 7.52
N GLY A 3 1.07 -10.88 6.24
CA GLY A 3 0.95 -9.89 5.17
C GLY A 3 0.97 -10.58 3.81
N ILE A 4 0.74 -9.80 2.75
CA ILE A 4 0.81 -10.28 1.37
C ILE A 4 1.75 -9.42 0.55
N GLU A 5 2.35 -10.04 -0.45
CA GLU A 5 3.17 -9.38 -1.44
C GLU A 5 2.38 -9.28 -2.75
N LEU A 6 2.40 -8.11 -3.36
CA LEU A 6 1.59 -7.78 -4.53
C LEU A 6 2.46 -7.23 -5.65
N ILE A 7 2.19 -7.69 -6.87
CA ILE A 7 2.79 -7.16 -8.09
C ILE A 7 1.67 -6.50 -8.90
N CYS A 8 1.67 -5.18 -8.92
CA CYS A 8 0.77 -4.36 -9.71
C CYS A 8 1.50 -3.88 -10.97
N PRO A 9 0.97 -4.08 -12.19
CA PRO A 9 1.62 -3.59 -13.42
C PRO A 9 1.86 -2.07 -13.42
N GLU A 10 0.98 -1.31 -12.78
CA GLU A 10 1.01 0.16 -12.76
C GLU A 10 1.71 0.73 -11.51
N CYS A 11 1.68 0.00 -10.40
CA CYS A 11 2.15 0.44 -9.08
C CYS A 11 3.52 -0.17 -8.72
N GLY A 12 3.92 -1.21 -9.45
CA GLY A 12 5.08 -2.03 -9.16
C GLY A 12 4.83 -3.06 -8.05
N HIS A 13 5.94 -3.51 -7.48
CA HIS A 13 6.02 -4.53 -6.45
C HIS A 13 6.02 -3.89 -5.05
N PHE A 14 5.13 -4.36 -4.16
CA PHE A 14 4.98 -3.86 -2.79
C PHE A 14 4.35 -4.92 -1.86
N GLY A 15 4.53 -4.74 -0.56
CA GLY A 15 3.87 -5.54 0.48
C GLY A 15 2.68 -4.83 1.13
N VAL A 16 1.77 -5.59 1.71
CA VAL A 16 0.67 -5.09 2.55
C VAL A 16 0.63 -5.89 3.85
N SER A 17 0.64 -5.20 4.99
CA SER A 17 0.60 -5.86 6.29
C SER A 17 -0.75 -6.53 6.54
N GLY A 18 -0.74 -7.59 7.36
CA GLY A 18 -1.92 -8.37 7.70
C GLY A 18 -2.96 -7.59 8.49
N ILE A 19 -2.53 -6.57 9.25
CA ILE A 19 -3.43 -5.63 9.93
C ILE A 19 -4.24 -4.86 8.88
N VAL A 20 -3.55 -4.26 7.90
CA VAL A 20 -4.18 -3.50 6.82
C VAL A 20 -5.09 -4.40 5.97
N MET A 21 -4.68 -5.66 5.72
CA MET A 21 -5.51 -6.63 5.01
C MET A 21 -6.81 -6.97 5.75
N ARG A 22 -6.82 -6.95 7.09
CA ARG A 22 -8.05 -7.13 7.89
C ARG A 22 -8.94 -5.89 7.80
N GLU A 23 -8.36 -4.70 7.95
CA GLU A 23 -9.08 -3.42 7.86
C GLU A 23 -9.69 -3.18 6.48
N ARG A 24 -9.07 -3.71 5.42
CA ARG A 24 -9.59 -3.65 4.03
C ARG A 24 -11.00 -4.25 3.88
N ASN A 25 -11.40 -5.17 4.76
CA ASN A 25 -12.76 -5.73 4.69
C ASN A 25 -13.84 -4.68 5.00
N GLU A 26 -13.49 -3.62 5.72
CA GLU A 26 -14.42 -2.57 6.15
C GLU A 26 -14.15 -1.24 5.42
N ARG A 27 -12.94 -1.05 4.88
CA ARG A 27 -12.48 0.21 4.28
C ARG A 27 -11.84 -0.02 2.93
N LYS A 28 -12.05 0.91 1.99
CA LYS A 28 -11.41 0.89 0.68
C LYS A 28 -10.13 1.72 0.69
N PHE A 29 -9.10 1.25 0.01
CA PHE A 29 -7.91 2.07 -0.24
C PHE A 29 -8.25 3.25 -1.14
N ASP A 30 -7.59 4.38 -0.90
CA ASP A 30 -7.49 5.45 -1.88
C ASP A 30 -6.43 5.05 -2.92
N VAL A 31 -6.88 4.40 -3.99
CA VAL A 31 -5.98 3.80 -4.99
C VAL A 31 -5.04 4.83 -5.61
N GLU A 32 -5.55 6.03 -5.93
CA GLU A 32 -4.76 7.08 -6.57
C GLU A 32 -3.67 7.60 -5.62
N ARG A 33 -4.04 7.93 -4.37
CA ARG A 33 -3.06 8.43 -3.41
C ARG A 33 -2.07 7.35 -3.00
N THR A 34 -2.52 6.09 -2.85
CA THR A 34 -1.62 4.97 -2.59
C THR A 34 -0.63 4.77 -3.74
N ARG A 35 -1.08 4.87 -5.00
CA ARG A 35 -0.18 4.79 -6.16
C ARG A 35 0.88 5.89 -6.16
N VAL A 36 0.48 7.14 -5.91
CA VAL A 36 1.42 8.27 -5.82
C VAL A 36 2.44 8.05 -4.70
N TRP A 37 2.00 7.57 -3.54
CA TRP A 37 2.90 7.24 -2.44
C TRP A 37 3.89 6.14 -2.80
N LEU A 38 3.43 5.05 -3.42
CA LEU A 38 4.30 3.94 -3.86
C LEU A 38 5.37 4.40 -4.86
N HIS A 39 5.04 5.27 -5.81
CA HIS A 39 6.03 5.82 -6.73
C HIS A 39 7.10 6.63 -5.99
N ARG A 40 6.69 7.53 -5.09
CA ARG A 40 7.62 8.36 -4.31
C ARG A 40 8.54 7.53 -3.41
N GLU A 41 8.00 6.50 -2.75
CA GLU A 41 8.81 5.64 -1.90
C GLU A 41 9.91 4.92 -2.68
N ARG A 42 9.63 4.52 -3.93
CA ARG A 42 10.63 3.89 -4.82
C ARG A 42 11.66 4.89 -5.32
N GLU A 43 11.28 6.14 -5.54
CA GLU A 43 12.23 7.20 -5.90
C GLU A 43 13.20 7.50 -4.73
N ILE A 44 12.70 7.48 -3.49
CA ILE A 44 13.51 7.75 -2.28
C ILE A 44 14.32 6.51 -1.87
N ASN A 45 13.76 5.30 -2.01
CA ASN A 45 14.33 4.04 -1.56
C ASN A 45 14.29 2.97 -2.68
N PRO A 46 15.09 3.09 -3.74
CA PRO A 46 15.00 2.21 -4.92
C PRO A 46 15.29 0.73 -4.63
N ASP A 47 16.13 0.44 -3.63
CA ASP A 47 16.53 -0.92 -3.25
C ASP A 47 15.55 -1.60 -2.26
N ARG A 48 14.47 -0.91 -1.87
CA ARG A 48 13.50 -1.43 -0.90
C ARG A 48 12.15 -1.69 -1.55
N CYS A 49 11.58 -2.86 -1.25
CA CYS A 49 10.18 -3.13 -1.55
C CYS A 49 9.30 -2.37 -0.54
N PRO A 50 8.50 -1.38 -0.96
CA PRO A 50 7.67 -0.61 -0.05
C PRO A 50 6.60 -1.50 0.60
N VAL A 51 6.27 -1.23 1.86
CA VAL A 51 5.26 -1.99 2.61
C VAL A 51 4.18 -1.05 3.15
N ILE A 52 2.94 -1.30 2.74
CA ILE A 52 1.76 -0.62 3.28
C ILE A 52 1.42 -1.23 4.64
N ASN A 53 1.36 -0.41 5.67
CA ASN A 53 1.05 -0.79 7.05
C ASN A 53 0.14 0.26 7.72
N SER A 54 -0.23 0.03 8.99
CA SER A 54 -1.16 0.90 9.71
C SER A 54 -0.66 2.35 9.88
N SER A 55 0.64 2.61 9.73
CA SER A 55 1.21 3.95 9.85
C SER A 55 1.19 4.76 8.56
N ASN A 56 1.09 4.11 7.40
CA ASN A 56 1.18 4.78 6.08
C ASN A 56 0.00 4.49 5.16
N VAL A 57 -0.92 3.61 5.56
CA VAL A 57 -2.10 3.27 4.76
C VAL A 57 -2.96 4.50 4.49
N ILE A 58 -3.37 4.66 3.22
CA ILE A 58 -4.24 5.74 2.79
C ILE A 58 -5.60 5.14 2.44
N TRP A 59 -6.56 5.39 3.31
CA TRP A 59 -7.94 4.97 3.11
C TRP A 59 -8.70 6.03 2.30
N ALA A 60 -9.59 5.57 1.43
CA ALA A 60 -10.54 6.46 0.78
C ALA A 60 -11.47 7.03 1.86
N SER A 61 -11.75 8.32 1.78
CA SER A 61 -12.88 8.89 2.52
C SER A 61 -14.16 8.22 2.03
N GLU A 62 -15.08 7.88 2.93
CA GLU A 62 -16.41 7.45 2.50
C GLU A 62 -17.03 8.56 1.63
N PRO A 63 -17.79 8.20 0.57
CA PRO A 63 -18.53 9.17 -0.23
C PRO A 63 -19.56 9.94 0.59
#